data_AF-A0A7S9GIZ5-F1
#
_entry.id   AF-A0A7S9GIZ5-F1
#
_cell.length_a   1.000
_cell.length_b   1.000
_cell.length_c   1.000
_cell.angle_alpha   90.00
_cell.angle_beta   90.00
_cell.angle_gamma   90.00
#
_symmetry.space_group_name_H-M   'P 1'
#
loop_
_entity.id
_entity.type
_entity.pdbx_description
1 polymer ?
#
loop_
_entity_poly.entity_id
_entity_poly.type
_entity_poly.pdbx_seq_one_letter_code
_entity_poly.pdbx_strand_id
1 'polypeptide(L)' 'MDKLSTLLACEAGYVLRFDDLFNRGHWYEFPCDVEGRVAVAAMSARARDSYAQALEAIGRELSLPSITCASKARPRRS' A
#
# COMPACT_ATOMS: atom_id res chain seq x y z
N MET A 1 3.03 5.85 25.14
CA MET A 1 3.44 4.83 24.15
C MET A 1 2.40 3.74 24.18
N ASP A 2 1.31 4.03 23.51
CA ASP A 2 -0.04 3.61 23.87
C ASP A 2 -0.41 2.45 22.95
N LYS A 3 -0.45 1.26 23.53
CA LYS A 3 -0.78 -0.04 22.91
C LYS A 3 -2.15 -0.07 22.21
N LEU A 4 -2.97 0.97 22.37
CA LEU A 4 -4.31 1.10 21.80
C LEU A 4 -4.30 1.53 20.32
N SER A 5 -3.20 2.13 19.85
CA SER A 5 -3.06 2.60 18.45
C SER A 5 -2.95 1.45 17.43
N THR A 6 -2.60 0.24 17.88
CA THR A 6 -2.49 -0.95 17.02
C THR A 6 -3.85 -1.56 16.68
N LEU A 7 -4.90 -1.31 17.47
CA LEU A 7 -6.22 -1.91 17.28
C LEU A 7 -7.16 -1.09 16.37
N LEU A 8 -6.84 0.19 16.12
CA LEU A 8 -7.64 1.10 15.28
C LEU A 8 -7.16 1.18 13.83
N ALA A 9 -6.04 0.54 13.50
CA ALA A 9 -5.38 0.76 12.22
C ALA A 9 -6.16 0.14 11.05
N CYS A 10 -6.80 -1.02 11.22
CA CYS A 10 -7.44 -1.73 10.11
C CYS A 10 -8.95 -1.42 9.92
N GLU A 11 -9.45 -0.30 10.43
CA GLU A 11 -10.87 0.07 10.20
C GLU A 11 -11.14 0.45 8.73
N ALA A 12 -10.10 0.79 7.97
CA ALA A 12 -10.18 1.17 6.56
C ALA A 12 -9.71 0.07 5.58
N GLY A 13 -9.42 -1.14 6.07
CA GLY A 13 -8.94 -2.27 5.28
C GLY A 13 -7.41 -2.41 5.22
N TYR A 14 -6.93 -3.33 4.39
CA TYR A 14 -5.51 -3.61 4.18
C TYR A 14 -5.04 -3.10 2.82
N VAL A 15 -3.79 -2.68 2.76
CA VAL A 15 -3.11 -2.31 1.52
C VAL A 15 -1.75 -2.98 1.45
N LEU A 16 -1.37 -3.36 0.24
CA LEU A 16 -0.05 -3.82 -0.10
C LEU A 16 0.79 -2.59 -0.46
N ARG A 17 1.76 -2.25 0.39
CA ARG A 17 2.61 -1.08 0.23
C ARG A 17 3.98 -1.45 -0.31
N PHE A 18 4.45 -0.71 -1.30
CA PHE A 18 5.80 -0.78 -1.87
C PHE A 18 6.52 0.54 -1.56
N ASP A 19 7.48 0.51 -0.63
CA ASP A 19 8.24 1.71 -0.25
C ASP A 19 9.38 1.98 -1.24
N ASP A 20 9.59 3.23 -1.58
CA ASP A 20 10.68 3.67 -2.45
C ASP A 20 12.02 3.59 -1.72
N LEU A 21 12.99 2.87 -2.29
CA LEU A 21 14.28 2.64 -1.64
C LEU A 21 15.15 3.89 -1.57
N PHE A 22 14.95 4.81 -2.52
CA PHE A 22 15.80 5.99 -2.68
C PHE A 22 15.10 7.27 -2.22
N ASN A 23 13.78 7.38 -2.39
CA ASN A 23 13.02 8.57 -2.06
C ASN A 23 12.07 8.35 -0.88
N ARG A 24 12.57 8.61 0.34
CA ARG A 24 11.75 8.48 1.55
C ARG A 24 10.51 9.36 1.48
N GLY A 25 9.34 8.74 1.66
CA GLY A 25 8.05 9.42 1.61
C GLY A 25 7.32 9.30 0.27
N HIS A 26 7.87 8.53 -0.66
CA HIS A 26 7.16 8.03 -1.83
C HIS A 26 6.92 6.53 -1.70
N TRP A 27 5.73 6.07 -2.09
CA TRP A 27 5.38 4.66 -2.03
C TRP A 27 4.16 4.40 -2.92
N TYR A 28 3.99 3.14 -3.30
CA TYR A 28 2.78 2.66 -3.99
C TYR A 28 1.91 1.88 -3.01
N GLU A 29 0.59 2.07 -3.05
CA GLU A 29 -0.38 1.33 -2.23
C GLU A 29 -1.45 0.73 -3.13
N PHE A 30 -1.71 -0.55 -2.93
CA PHE A 30 -2.77 -1.26 -3.63
C PHE A 30 -3.69 -1.93 -2.63
N PRO A 31 -5.02 -1.80 -2.76
CA PRO A 31 -5.96 -2.47 -1.86
C PRO A 31 -5.76 -3.98 -1.93
N CYS A 32 -5.62 -4.61 -0.77
CA CYS A 32 -5.43 -6.05 -0.64
C CYS A 32 -6.28 -6.63 0.48
N ASP A 33 -6.37 -7.95 0.53
CA ASP A 33 -6.90 -8.66 1.69
C ASP A 33 -5.85 -8.80 2.81
N VAL A 34 -6.24 -9.45 3.91
CA VAL A 34 -5.39 -9.71 5.09
C VAL A 34 -4.19 -10.61 4.78
N GLU A 35 -4.25 -11.41 3.72
CA GLU A 35 -3.15 -12.24 3.24
C GLU A 35 -2.23 -11.48 2.26
N GLY A 36 -2.58 -10.23 1.92
CA GLY A 36 -1.82 -9.40 0.98
C GLY A 36 -2.16 -9.66 -0.47
N ARG A 37 -3.24 -10.38 -0.78
CA ARG A 37 -3.62 -10.62 -2.18
C ARG A 37 -4.34 -9.40 -2.72
N VAL A 38 -3.83 -8.88 -3.82
CA VAL A 38 -4.42 -7.76 -4.53
C VAL A 38 -5.43 -8.31 -5.54
N ALA A 39 -6.65 -7.76 -5.54
CA ALA A 39 -7.69 -8.15 -6.48
C ALA A 39 -7.45 -7.49 -7.85
N VAL A 40 -6.38 -7.90 -8.56
CA VAL A 40 -5.94 -7.31 -9.84
C VAL A 40 -7.06 -7.28 -10.88
N ALA A 41 -7.94 -8.30 -10.90
CA ALA A 41 -9.09 -8.37 -11.80
C ALA A 41 -10.14 -7.26 -11.54
N ALA A 42 -10.27 -6.79 -10.30
CA ALA A 42 -11.19 -5.72 -9.91
C ALA A 42 -10.59 -4.31 -10.12
N MET A 43 -9.30 -4.22 -10.49
CA MET A 43 -8.61 -2.96 -10.70
C MET A 43 -8.83 -2.41 -12.11
N SER A 44 -8.83 -1.08 -12.21
CA SER A 44 -8.81 -0.37 -13.50
C SER A 44 -7.52 -0.71 -14.28
N ALA A 45 -7.57 -0.58 -15.60
CA ALA A 45 -6.42 -0.90 -16.47
C ALA A 45 -5.15 -0.13 -16.04
N ARG A 46 -5.30 1.16 -15.71
CA ARG A 46 -4.19 2.00 -15.22
C ARG A 46 -3.62 1.51 -13.88
N ALA A 47 -4.48 1.09 -12.96
CA ALA A 47 -4.03 0.59 -11.68
C ALA A 47 -3.32 -0.78 -11.82
N ARG A 48 -3.77 -1.63 -12.75
CA ARG A 48 -3.10 -2.89 -13.08
C ARG A 48 -1.70 -2.67 -13.66
N ASP A 49 -1.57 -1.71 -14.58
CA ASP A 49 -0.29 -1.35 -15.18
C ASP A 49 0.70 -0.82 -14.13
N SER A 50 0.24 0.10 -13.27
CA SER A 50 1.02 0.59 -12.12
C SER A 50 1.45 -0.54 -11.17
N TYR A 51 0.56 -1.51 -10.91
CA TYR A 51 0.86 -2.67 -10.08
C TYR A 51 1.93 -3.57 -10.71
N ALA A 52 1.85 -3.83 -12.02
CA ALA A 52 2.87 -4.59 -12.73
C ALA A 52 4.24 -3.89 -12.68
N GLN A 53 4.28 -2.58 -12.95
CA GLN A 53 5.52 -1.78 -12.83
C GLN A 53 6.10 -1.83 -11.42
N ALA A 54 5.27 -1.73 -10.37
CA ALA A 54 5.72 -1.82 -8.99
C ALA A 54 6.34 -3.20 -8.68
N LEU A 55 5.77 -4.29 -9.22
CA LEU A 55 6.35 -5.64 -9.07
C LEU A 55 7.71 -5.77 -9.77
N GLU A 56 7.87 -5.22 -10.98
CA GLU A 56 9.14 -5.24 -11.73
C GLU A 56 10.24 -4.36 -11.09
N ALA A 57 9.84 -3.38 -10.29
CA ALA A 57 10.73 -2.46 -9.59
C ALA A 57 11.23 -2.99 -8.23
N ILE A 58 10.68 -4.09 -7.72
CA ILE A 58 11.09 -4.69 -6.43
C ILE A 58 12.58 -5.04 -6.46
N GLY A 59 13.30 -4.66 -5.40
CA GLY A 59 14.72 -4.91 -5.22
C GLY A 59 15.63 -4.05 -6.07
N ARG A 60 15.07 -3.22 -6.95
CA ARG A 60 15.79 -2.25 -7.79
C ARG A 60 15.52 -0.82 -7.32
N GLU A 61 14.24 -0.47 -7.22
CA GLU A 61 13.75 0.87 -6.88
C GLU A 61 12.78 0.82 -5.69
N LEU A 62 12.05 -0.29 -5.54
CA LEU A 62 11.09 -0.49 -4.47
C LEU A 62 11.52 -1.61 -3.53
N SER A 63 11.14 -1.49 -2.27
CA SER A 63 11.29 -2.53 -1.26
C SER A 63 10.33 -3.70 -1.49
N LEU A 64 10.56 -4.81 -0.78
CA LEU A 64 9.59 -5.91 -0.74
C LEU A 64 8.24 -5.40 -0.23
N PRO A 65 7.12 -5.82 -0.85
CA PRO A 65 5.81 -5.36 -0.45
C PRO A 65 5.51 -5.75 0.99
N SER A 66 4.89 -4.84 1.73
CA SER A 66 4.47 -5.06 3.11
C SER A 66 2.98 -4.78 3.23
N ILE A 67 2.27 -5.66 3.94
CA ILE A 67 0.86 -5.46 4.24
C ILE A 67 0.77 -4.42 5.34
N THR A 68 0.09 -3.31 5.06
CA THR A 68 -0.17 -2.26 6.03
C THR A 68 -1.65 -2.03 6.16
N CYS A 69 -2.06 -1.56 7.33
CA CYS A 69 -3.40 -1.04 7.49
C CYS A 69 -3.56 0.22 6.64
N ALA A 70 -4.65 0.32 5.90
CA ALA A 70 -4.97 1.52 5.14
C ALA A 70 -5.07 2.70 6.11
N SER A 71 -4.13 3.64 6.04
CA SER A 71 -4.32 4.90 6.75
C SER A 71 -5.50 5.62 6.09
N LYS A 72 -6.55 5.97 6.84
CA LYS A 72 -7.57 6.89 6.32
C LYS A 72 -6.82 8.16 5.89
N ALA A 73 -6.74 8.40 4.59
CA ALA A 73 -6.07 9.58 4.04
C ALA A 73 -6.57 10.81 4.79
N ARG A 74 -5.67 11.46 5.53
CA ARG A 74 -5.99 12.68 6.28
C ARG A 74 -6.63 13.66 5.29
N PRO A 75 -7.87 14.13 5.51
CA PRO A 75 -8.52 15.02 4.56
C PRO A 75 -7.63 16.24 4.36
N ARG A 76 -7.20 16.49 3.11
CA ARG A 76 -6.48 17.73 2.78
C ARG A 76 -7.47 18.86 3.00
N ARG A 77 -7.28 19.59 4.11
CA ARG A 77 -8.07 20.76 4.49
C ARG A 77 -7.82 21.84 3.43
N SER A 78 -8.83 22.12 2.60
CA SER A 78 -8.92 23.32 1.77
C SER A 78 -9.22 24.53 2.63
#